data_AF-A0A7J7PCQ6-F1
#
_entry.id   AF-A0A7J7PCQ6-F1
#
_cell.length_a   1.000
_cell.length_b   1.000
_cell.length_c   1.000
_cell.angle_alpha   90.00
_cell.angle_beta   90.00
_cell.angle_gamma   90.00
#
_symmetry.space_group_name_H-M   'P 1'
#
loop_
_entity.id
_entity.type
_entity.pdbx_description
1 polymer ?
#
loop_
_entity_poly.entity_id
_entity_poly.type
_entity_poly.pdbx_seq_one_letter_code
_entity_poly.pdbx_strand_id
1 'polypeptide(L)'
;MHWTEADFTCLARAWVTTSVQTDGRTKCFTFYQNANIAFNIDPECPTRRSCGSTKSQWYALNAQCVAYKGIVAQERFKNSIGKIEEDQENDAHKIYQGLNGDNDFKHREAYKILARKPQ
;
A
#
# COMPACT_ATOMS: atom_id res chain seq x y z
N MET A 1 18.35 -9.73 -4.58
CA MET A 1 17.46 -9.15 -5.62
C MET A 1 16.61 -8.07 -4.97
N HIS A 2 16.76 -6.81 -5.37
CA HIS A 2 16.08 -5.67 -4.73
C HIS A 2 14.60 -5.58 -5.17
N TRP A 3 13.77 -5.02 -4.31
CA TRP A 3 12.37 -4.68 -4.60
C TRP A 3 12.29 -3.25 -5.11
N THR A 4 11.48 -3.03 -6.13
CA THR A 4 11.28 -1.74 -6.81
C THR A 4 9.91 -1.17 -6.50
N GLU A 5 9.68 0.12 -6.76
CA GLU A 5 8.34 0.72 -6.65
C GLU A 5 7.29 0.04 -7.56
N ALA A 6 7.72 -0.48 -8.72
CA ALA A 6 6.87 -1.28 -9.58
C ALA A 6 6.45 -2.60 -8.89
N ASP A 7 7.39 -3.29 -8.21
CA ASP A 7 7.06 -4.47 -7.41
C ASP A 7 6.03 -4.14 -6.30
N PHE A 8 6.17 -3.01 -5.61
CA PHE A 8 5.23 -2.61 -4.55
C PHE A 8 3.85 -2.22 -5.08
N THR A 9 3.79 -1.58 -6.26
CA THR A 9 2.53 -1.26 -6.94
C THR A 9 1.79 -2.55 -7.34
N CYS A 10 2.52 -3.49 -7.95
CA CYS A 10 2.05 -4.85 -8.24
C CYS A 10 1.53 -5.57 -7.00
N LEU A 11 2.28 -5.51 -5.91
CA LEU A 11 1.92 -6.14 -4.65
C LEU A 11 0.61 -5.59 -4.09
N ALA A 12 0.41 -4.26 -4.15
CA ALA A 12 -0.84 -3.62 -3.76
C ALA A 12 -2.03 -4.09 -4.63
N ARG A 13 -1.86 -4.16 -5.96
CA ARG A 13 -2.89 -4.68 -6.86
C ARG A 13 -3.26 -6.12 -6.58
N ALA A 14 -2.26 -6.99 -6.46
CA ALA A 14 -2.46 -8.40 -6.17
C ALA A 14 -3.25 -8.61 -4.88
N TRP A 15 -2.97 -7.79 -3.86
CA TRP A 15 -3.71 -7.82 -2.60
C TRP A 15 -5.17 -7.37 -2.75
N VAL A 16 -5.43 -6.30 -3.50
CA VAL A 16 -6.79 -5.80 -3.76
C VAL A 16 -7.58 -6.83 -4.57
N THR A 17 -7.03 -7.34 -5.67
CA THR A 17 -7.65 -8.38 -6.51
C THR A 17 -8.03 -9.60 -5.67
N THR A 18 -7.10 -10.09 -4.85
CA THR A 18 -7.36 -11.24 -3.99
C THR A 18 -8.42 -10.92 -2.95
N SER A 19 -8.38 -9.72 -2.34
CA SER A 19 -9.39 -9.29 -1.37
C SER A 19 -10.81 -9.25 -1.95
N VAL A 20 -10.97 -8.83 -3.20
CA VAL A 20 -12.27 -8.77 -3.88
C VAL A 20 -12.79 -10.18 -4.20
N GLN A 21 -11.88 -11.10 -4.55
CA GLN A 21 -12.21 -12.48 -4.87
C GLN A 21 -12.56 -13.33 -3.64
N THR A 22 -12.09 -12.93 -2.45
CA THR A 22 -12.35 -13.65 -1.20
C THR A 22 -13.46 -12.97 -0.41
N ASP A 23 -14.54 -13.70 -0.11
CA ASP A 23 -15.67 -13.26 0.72
C ASP A 23 -15.33 -13.12 2.23
N GLY A 24 -14.06 -12.92 2.57
CA GLY A 24 -13.56 -12.89 3.95
C GLY A 24 -13.51 -14.26 4.66
N ARG A 25 -13.99 -15.36 4.04
CA ARG A 25 -13.97 -16.71 4.62
C ARG A 25 -12.74 -17.53 4.22
N THR A 26 -11.93 -17.00 3.31
CA THR A 26 -10.71 -17.67 2.86
C THR A 26 -9.69 -17.75 4.00
N LYS A 27 -9.17 -18.96 4.27
CA LYS A 27 -8.13 -19.15 5.28
C LYS A 27 -6.92 -18.26 4.96
N CYS A 28 -6.36 -17.65 6.00
CA CYS A 28 -5.24 -16.71 5.92
C CYS A 28 -4.06 -17.26 5.07
N PHE A 29 -3.72 -18.54 5.20
CA PHE A 29 -2.69 -19.18 4.38
C PHE A 29 -3.02 -19.19 2.87
N THR A 30 -4.25 -19.59 2.51
CA THR A 30 -4.73 -19.64 1.12
C THR A 30 -4.80 -18.24 0.51
N PHE A 31 -5.14 -17.23 1.32
CA PHE A 31 -5.13 -15.84 0.87
C PHE A 31 -3.75 -15.40 0.38
N TYR A 32 -2.69 -15.64 1.17
CA TYR A 32 -1.33 -15.25 0.75
C TYR A 32 -0.84 -16.00 -0.49
N GLN A 33 -1.25 -17.25 -0.67
CA GLN A 33 -0.96 -18.00 -1.89
C GLN A 33 -1.65 -17.38 -3.10
N ASN A 34 -2.94 -17.06 -2.98
CA ASN A 34 -3.69 -16.42 -4.06
C ASN A 34 -3.13 -15.03 -4.40
N ALA A 35 -2.76 -14.23 -3.40
CA ALA A 35 -2.11 -12.95 -3.61
C ALA A 35 -0.75 -13.10 -4.30
N ASN A 36 0.05 -14.11 -3.95
CA ASN A 36 1.30 -14.38 -4.64
C ASN A 36 1.09 -14.86 -6.08
N ILE A 37 0.05 -15.66 -6.34
CA ILE A 37 -0.33 -16.04 -7.70
C ILE A 37 -0.71 -14.79 -8.51
N ALA A 38 -1.61 -13.96 -7.98
CA ALA A 38 -2.03 -12.71 -8.62
C ALA A 38 -0.85 -11.79 -8.93
N PHE A 39 0.11 -11.67 -8.02
CA PHE A 39 1.35 -10.93 -8.24
C PHE A 39 2.20 -11.52 -9.38
N ASN A 40 2.36 -12.84 -9.42
CA ASN A 40 3.25 -13.52 -10.38
C ASN A 40 2.66 -13.66 -11.80
N ILE A 41 1.35 -13.48 -11.96
CA ILE A 41 0.67 -13.52 -13.27
C ILE A 41 0.39 -12.13 -13.84
N ASP A 42 0.55 -11.07 -13.04
CA ASP A 42 0.38 -9.69 -13.49
C ASP A 42 1.54 -9.34 -14.46
N PRO A 43 1.23 -9.04 -15.73
CA PRO A 43 2.23 -8.84 -16.78
C PRO A 43 3.08 -7.59 -16.57
N GLU A 44 2.63 -6.65 -15.73
CA GLU A 44 3.38 -5.44 -15.41
C GLU A 44 4.37 -5.65 -14.25
N CYS A 45 4.35 -6.83 -13.62
CA CYS A 45 5.25 -7.14 -12.51
C CYS A 45 6.61 -7.59 -13.03
N PRO A 46 7.69 -6.87 -12.68
CA PRO A 46 8.99 -7.03 -13.34
C PRO A 46 9.69 -8.35 -13.00
N THR A 47 9.28 -9.06 -11.94
CA THR A 47 9.98 -10.25 -11.47
C THR A 47 9.07 -11.17 -10.66
N ARG A 48 9.14 -12.47 -10.93
CA ARG A 48 8.46 -13.49 -10.10
C ARG A 48 9.08 -13.59 -8.71
N ARG A 49 8.24 -13.63 -7.68
CA ARG A 49 8.66 -13.68 -6.27
C ARG A 49 8.06 -14.88 -5.56
N SER A 50 8.77 -15.39 -4.55
CA SER A 50 8.24 -16.43 -3.67
C SER A 50 7.11 -15.89 -2.79
N CYS A 51 6.21 -16.77 -2.38
CA CYS A 51 5.11 -16.40 -1.48
C CYS A 51 5.64 -15.83 -0.14
N GLY A 52 6.72 -16.41 0.40
CA GLY A 52 7.37 -15.91 1.62
C GLY A 52 7.90 -14.47 1.48
N SER A 53 8.60 -14.17 0.37
CA SER A 53 9.11 -12.81 0.10
C SER A 53 7.96 -11.82 -0.10
N THR A 54 6.94 -12.22 -0.85
CA THR A 54 5.75 -11.41 -1.15
C THR A 54 4.99 -11.06 0.13
N LYS A 55 4.81 -12.05 1.02
CA LYS A 55 4.18 -11.87 2.33
C LYS A 55 4.98 -10.93 3.23
N SER A 56 6.30 -11.10 3.32
CA SER A 56 7.15 -10.24 4.15
C SER A 56 7.09 -8.78 3.68
N GLN A 57 7.17 -8.54 2.37
CA GLN A 57 7.11 -7.21 1.80
C GLN A 57 5.72 -6.59 1.90
N TRP A 58 4.66 -7.41 1.86
CA TRP A 58 3.31 -6.92 2.11
C TRP A 58 3.17 -6.34 3.52
N TYR A 59 3.68 -7.00 4.55
CA TYR A 59 3.61 -6.47 5.91
C TYR A 59 4.34 -5.13 6.05
N ALA A 60 5.54 -5.01 5.47
CA ALA A 60 6.30 -3.77 5.48
C ALA A 60 5.55 -2.64 4.76
N LEU A 61 5.08 -2.90 3.53
CA LEU A 61 4.31 -1.95 2.73
C LEU A 61 3.02 -1.54 3.45
N ASN A 62 2.24 -2.49 3.95
CA ASN A 62 0.97 -2.22 4.60
C ASN A 62 1.15 -1.41 5.89
N ALA A 63 2.17 -1.69 6.69
CA ALA A 63 2.48 -0.91 7.89
C ALA A 63 2.76 0.56 7.54
N GLN A 64 3.58 0.81 6.52
CA GLN A 64 3.88 2.17 6.05
C GLN A 64 2.65 2.88 5.49
N CYS A 65 1.86 2.19 4.65
CA CYS A 65 0.62 2.73 4.08
C CYS A 65 -0.44 3.04 5.15
N VAL A 66 -0.56 2.20 6.19
CA VAL A 66 -1.49 2.43 7.32
C VAL A 66 -1.05 3.64 8.15
N ALA A 67 0.24 3.75 8.45
CA ALA A 67 0.79 4.91 9.15
C ALA A 67 0.53 6.20 8.35
N TYR A 68 0.85 6.19 7.05
CA TYR A 68 0.61 7.33 6.16
C TYR A 68 -0.89 7.68 6.06
N LYS A 69 -1.77 6.67 5.96
CA LYS A 69 -3.23 6.87 5.98
C LYS A 69 -3.70 7.58 7.25
N GLY A 70 -3.15 7.21 8.41
CA GLY A 70 -3.49 7.85 9.69
C GLY A 70 -3.13 9.34 9.69
N ILE A 71 -1.95 9.69 9.17
CA ILE A 71 -1.50 11.08 9.06
C ILE A 71 -2.37 11.86 8.08
N VAL A 72 -2.66 11.31 6.89
CA VAL A 72 -3.56 11.95 5.91
C VAL A 72 -4.96 12.17 6.51
N ALA A 73 -5.48 11.19 7.26
CA ALA A 73 -6.77 11.34 7.93
C ALA A 73 -6.74 12.43 9.01
N GLN A 74 -5.65 12.55 9.76
CA GLN A 74 -5.46 13.61 10.74
C GLN A 74 -5.39 14.99 10.09
N GLU A 75 -4.68 15.14 8.96
CA GLU A 75 -4.63 16.40 8.21
C GLU A 75 -5.97 16.78 7.60
N ARG A 76 -6.71 15.80 7.06
CA ARG A 76 -8.09 16.01 6.60
C ARG A 76 -9.02 16.45 7.75
N PHE A 77 -8.90 15.84 8.92
CA PHE A 77 -9.72 16.20 10.09
C PHE A 77 -9.44 17.63 10.60
N LYS A 78 -8.20 18.12 10.46
CA LYS A 78 -7.83 19.49 10.87
C LYS A 78 -8.55 20.57 10.05
N ASN A 79 -9.22 20.23 8.94
CA ASN A 79 -10.16 21.08 8.20
C ASN A 79 -9.71 22.56 8.12
N SER A 80 -8.49 22.79 7.63
CA SER A 80 -8.02 24.15 7.39
C SER A 80 -8.85 24.72 6.23
N ILE A 81 -9.74 25.65 6.55
CA ILE A 81 -10.55 26.37 5.58
C ILE A 81 -9.64 26.86 4.45
N GLY A 82 -9.90 26.40 3.23
CA GLY A 82 -9.18 26.82 2.02
C GLY A 82 -8.04 25.90 1.53
N LYS A 83 -7.71 24.79 2.20
CA LYS A 83 -6.74 23.82 1.68
C LYS A 83 -7.38 22.80 0.74
N ILE A 84 -6.79 22.59 -0.43
CA ILE A 84 -7.18 21.52 -1.36
C ILE A 84 -6.57 20.18 -0.92
N GLU A 85 -7.08 19.05 -1.44
CA GLU A 85 -6.59 17.71 -1.06
C GLU A 85 -5.09 17.53 -1.27
N GLU A 86 -4.53 18.17 -2.30
CA GLU A 86 -3.10 18.14 -2.60
C GLU A 86 -2.25 18.80 -1.50
N ASP A 87 -2.72 19.92 -0.92
CA ASP A 87 -2.05 20.59 0.20
C ASP A 87 -2.04 19.71 1.45
N GLN A 88 -3.17 19.02 1.69
CA GLN A 88 -3.31 18.09 2.82
C GLN A 88 -2.40 16.86 2.66
N GLU A 89 -2.25 16.35 1.44
CA GLU A 89 -1.31 15.25 1.16
C GLU A 89 0.15 15.71 1.29
N ASN A 90 0.47 16.93 0.86
CA ASN A 90 1.81 17.51 1.02
C ASN A 90 2.19 17.72 2.49
N ASP A 91 1.26 18.20 3.32
CA ASP A 91 1.49 18.35 4.75
C ASP A 91 1.60 17.00 5.46
N ALA A 92 0.78 16.01 5.06
CA ALA A 92 0.92 14.63 5.54
C ALA A 92 2.29 14.04 5.19
N HIS A 93 2.84 14.36 4.01
CA HIS A 93 4.17 13.94 3.60
C HIS A 93 5.27 14.51 4.51
N LYS A 94 5.22 15.81 4.82
CA LYS A 94 6.17 16.46 5.74
C LYS A 94 6.11 15.85 7.14
N ILE A 95 4.91 15.57 7.63
CA ILE A 95 4.74 14.92 8.95
C ILE A 95 5.31 13.50 8.92
N TYR A 96 5.05 12.74 7.86
CA TYR A 96 5.60 11.38 7.72
C TYR A 96 7.14 11.40 7.69
N GLN A 97 7.75 12.32 6.96
CA GLN A 97 9.21 12.51 6.94
C GLN A 97 9.75 12.79 8.35
N GLY A 98 9.18 13.77 9.06
CA GLY A 98 9.62 14.13 10.40
C GLY A 98 9.50 13.00 11.43
N LEU A 99 8.53 12.09 11.26
CA LEU A 99 8.35 10.92 12.12
C LEU A 99 9.27 9.74 11.78
N ASN A 100 9.79 9.67 10.54
CA ASN A 100 10.59 8.54 10.05
C ASN A 100 12.06 8.88 9.81
N GLY A 101 12.58 9.91 10.50
CA GLY A 101 13.98 10.33 10.37
C GLY A 101 14.30 10.86 8.97
N ASP A 102 13.45 11.74 8.46
CA ASP A 102 13.53 12.39 7.15
C ASP A 102 13.45 11.42 5.95
N ASN A 103 12.97 10.21 6.17
CA ASN A 103 12.69 9.27 5.08
C ASN A 103 11.39 9.61 4.37
N ASP A 104 11.48 9.87 3.07
CA ASP A 104 10.33 10.05 2.20
C ASP A 104 9.44 8.81 2.17
N PHE A 105 8.12 9.04 2.11
CA PHE A 105 7.18 7.98 1.77
C PHE A 105 7.28 7.67 0.26
N LYS A 106 7.86 6.51 -0.07
CA LYS A 106 8.18 6.15 -1.46
C LYS A 106 7.03 5.46 -2.20
N HIS A 107 6.11 4.86 -1.45
CA HIS A 107 5.07 3.96 -2.00
C HIS A 107 3.74 4.65 -2.35
N ARG A 108 3.79 5.84 -2.99
CA ARG A 108 2.59 6.65 -3.28
C ARG A 108 1.56 5.92 -4.15
N GLU A 109 1.99 5.25 -5.22
CA GLU A 109 1.06 4.56 -6.11
C GLU A 109 0.42 3.33 -5.45
N ALA A 110 1.20 2.55 -4.71
CA ALA A 110 0.69 1.47 -3.88
C ALA A 110 -0.32 1.98 -2.84
N TYR A 111 -0.04 3.11 -2.17
CA TYR A 111 -0.97 3.75 -1.25
C TYR A 111 -2.28 4.14 -1.93
N LYS A 112 -2.23 4.79 -3.11
CA LYS A 112 -3.45 5.18 -3.85
C LYS A 112 -4.32 3.96 -4.18
N ILE A 113 -3.72 2.84 -4.57
CA ILE A 113 -4.44 1.58 -4.82
C ILE A 113 -5.14 1.07 -3.55
N LEU A 114 -4.43 1.07 -2.42
CA LEU A 114 -4.95 0.55 -1.14
C LEU A 114 -5.98 1.48 -0.49
N ALA A 115 -5.83 2.79 -0.65
CA ALA A 115 -6.72 3.80 -0.10
C ALA A 115 -8.06 3.87 -0.84
N ARG A 116 -8.10 3.46 -2.12
CA ARG A 116 -9.30 3.46 -2.98
C ARG A 116 -10.28 2.30 -2.71
N LYS A 117 -10.02 1.42 -1.73
CA LYS A 117 -10.97 0.34 -1.43
C LYS A 117 -12.36 0.93 -1.11
N PRO A 118 -13.43 0.55 -1.84
CA PRO A 118 -14.78 0.89 -1.44
C PRO A 118 -15.05 0.26 -0.07
N GLN A 119 -15.66 1.05 0.82
CA GLN A 119 -16.21 0.57 2.08
C GLN A 119 -17.36 -0.42 1.82
#